data_AF-A0A7C1GS09-F1
#
_entry.id   AF-A0A7C1GS09-F1
#
_cell.length_a   1.000
_cell.length_b   1.000
_cell.length_c   1.000
_cell.angle_alpha   90.00
_cell.angle_beta   90.00
_cell.angle_gamma   90.00
#
_symmetry.space_group_name_H-M   'P 1'
#
loop_
_entity.id
_entity.type
_entity.pdbx_description
1 polymer ?
#
loop_
_entity_poly.entity_id
_entity_poly.type
_entity_poly.pdbx_seq_one_letter_code
_entity_poly.pdbx_strand_id
1 'polypeptide(L)'
;MLVVIAIIGILAAILLPALARASEAARRSSCQNNLKQMGVIYKMYANEAPGEKFPRVQMRDYPNTNIKPQFSLAPDIMSIYPEYMTDAAVLVCPSDVHNQVFYKGDCLFSSPSGKEMKAKYPEIGAYVYWPFEQAAHSYLYFGWVYDKFEDHEEDPDISGVADLMGVELEPGTTAPKQIFDHWLPKLMAWYVTGPMTYEAVEPDADGEVSENFGNGSGNIVYRLREGVERFMITDINNPGASAQGQSNCVATTRRPGKRLASITAANAANCASKNSKPEK
;
A
#
# COMPACT_ATOMS: atom_id res chain seq x y z
N MET A 1 -47.99 -26.25 -12.27
CA MET A 1 -46.69 -25.66 -12.65
C MET A 1 -46.31 -24.45 -11.78
N LEU A 2 -47.27 -23.60 -11.35
CA LEU A 2 -47.00 -22.43 -10.51
C LEU A 2 -46.32 -22.74 -9.16
N VAL A 3 -46.73 -23.82 -8.49
CA VAL A 3 -46.17 -24.22 -7.19
C VAL A 3 -44.66 -24.48 -7.26
N VAL A 4 -44.18 -25.08 -8.35
CA VAL A 4 -42.75 -25.43 -8.51
C VAL A 4 -41.90 -24.16 -8.64
N ILE A 5 -42.37 -23.18 -9.43
CA ILE A 5 -41.66 -21.92 -9.61
C ILE A 5 -41.59 -21.14 -8.29
N ALA A 6 -42.66 -21.16 -7.49
CA ALA A 6 -42.68 -20.53 -6.17
C ALA A 6 -41.64 -21.14 -5.21
N ILE A 7 -41.49 -22.47 -5.22
CA ILE A 7 -40.50 -23.16 -4.38
C ILE A 7 -39.06 -22.83 -4.83
N ILE A 8 -38.78 -22.85 -6.13
CA ILE A 8 -37.46 -22.48 -6.66
C ILE A 8 -37.11 -21.03 -6.29
N GLY A 9 -38.08 -20.11 -6.38
CA GLY A 9 -37.91 -18.72 -5.99
C GLY A 9 -37.53 -18.54 -4.52
N ILE A 10 -38.19 -19.27 -3.60
CA ILE A 10 -37.87 -19.23 -2.16
C ILE A 10 -36.46 -19.78 -1.89
N LEU A 11 -36.12 -20.93 -2.49
CA LEU A 11 -34.80 -21.54 -2.33
C LEU A 11 -33.69 -20.63 -2.86
N ALA A 12 -33.88 -20.05 -4.05
CA ALA A 12 -32.93 -19.10 -4.65
C ALA A 12 -32.77 -17.84 -3.79
N ALA A 13 -33.86 -17.30 -3.24
CA ALA A 13 -33.83 -16.11 -2.38
C ALA A 13 -32.99 -16.33 -1.11
N ILE A 14 -32.99 -17.55 -0.56
CA ILE A 14 -32.16 -17.91 0.61
C ILE A 14 -30.69 -18.14 0.20
N LEU A 15 -30.45 -18.67 -1.00
CA LEU A 15 -29.11 -19.01 -1.49
C LEU A 15 -28.29 -17.79 -1.98
N LEU A 16 -28.93 -16.83 -2.63
CA LEU A 16 -28.26 -15.63 -3.18
C LEU A 16 -27.42 -14.85 -2.15
N PRO A 17 -27.92 -14.49 -0.95
CA PRO A 17 -27.11 -13.77 0.05
C PRO A 17 -25.99 -14.64 0.63
N ALA A 18 -26.12 -15.97 0.64
CA ALA A 18 -25.06 -16.87 1.06
C ALA A 18 -23.92 -16.92 0.02
N LEU A 19 -24.27 -17.04 -1.27
CA LEU A 19 -23.29 -17.06 -2.36
C LEU A 19 -22.50 -15.75 -2.47
N ALA A 20 -23.16 -14.60 -2.30
CA ALA A 20 -22.52 -13.30 -2.31
C ALA A 20 -21.46 -13.17 -1.19
N ARG A 21 -21.79 -13.62 0.03
CA ARG A 21 -20.86 -13.65 1.17
C ARG A 21 -19.68 -14.58 0.92
N ALA A 22 -19.93 -15.78 0.40
CA ALA A 22 -18.88 -16.74 0.07
C ALA A 22 -17.91 -16.20 -0.99
N SER A 23 -18.43 -15.53 -2.02
CA SER A 23 -17.64 -14.93 -3.10
C SER A 23 -16.74 -13.80 -2.58
N GLU A 24 -17.25 -12.93 -1.71
CA GLU A 24 -16.46 -11.86 -1.10
C GLU A 24 -15.41 -12.42 -0.12
N ALA A 25 -15.72 -13.48 0.64
CA ALA A 25 -14.73 -14.15 1.48
C ALA A 25 -13.58 -14.76 0.66
N ALA A 26 -13.88 -15.38 -0.48
CA ALA A 26 -12.88 -15.89 -1.41
C ALA A 26 -12.00 -14.76 -1.97
N ARG A 27 -12.60 -13.65 -2.42
CA ARG A 27 -11.85 -12.48 -2.93
C ARG A 27 -10.95 -11.87 -1.87
N ARG A 28 -11.40 -11.77 -0.61
CA ARG A 28 -10.57 -11.30 0.52
C ARG A 28 -9.39 -12.22 0.78
N SER A 29 -9.58 -13.53 0.69
CA SER A 29 -8.52 -14.52 0.83
C SER A 29 -7.46 -14.35 -0.27
N SER A 30 -7.89 -14.10 -1.51
CA SER A 30 -6.97 -13.74 -2.60
C SER A 30 -6.22 -12.43 -2.33
N CYS A 31 -6.86 -11.41 -1.77
CA CYS A 31 -6.16 -10.16 -1.41
C CYS A 31 -5.06 -10.40 -0.36
N GLN A 32 -5.32 -11.24 0.65
CA GLN A 32 -4.31 -11.62 1.64
C GLN A 32 -3.14 -12.39 1.00
N ASN A 33 -3.44 -13.29 0.06
CA ASN A 33 -2.41 -13.99 -0.69
C ASN A 33 -1.55 -13.06 -1.55
N ASN A 34 -2.16 -12.02 -2.14
CA ASN A 34 -1.44 -10.99 -2.89
C ASN A 34 -0.50 -10.18 -1.99
N LEU A 35 -0.94 -9.78 -0.79
CA LEU A 35 -0.06 -9.13 0.21
C LEU A 35 1.12 -10.02 0.59
N LYS A 36 0.90 -11.33 0.77
CA LYS A 36 1.97 -12.29 1.06
C LYS A 36 2.98 -12.37 -0.09
N GLN A 37 2.51 -12.45 -1.33
CA GLN A 37 3.37 -12.48 -2.51
C GLN A 37 4.19 -11.20 -2.63
N MET A 38 3.59 -10.01 -2.43
CA MET A 38 4.32 -8.74 -2.40
C MET A 38 5.40 -8.73 -1.31
N GLY A 39 5.10 -9.23 -0.11
CA GLY A 39 6.10 -9.35 0.95
C GLY A 39 7.31 -10.22 0.55
N VAL A 40 7.08 -11.32 -0.19
CA VAL A 40 8.17 -12.16 -0.73
C VAL A 40 8.95 -11.40 -1.80
N ILE A 41 8.28 -10.74 -2.73
CA ILE A 41 8.90 -9.93 -3.79
C ILE A 41 9.82 -8.87 -3.18
N TYR A 42 9.35 -8.16 -2.16
CA TYR A 42 10.14 -7.09 -1.54
C TYR A 42 11.37 -7.62 -0.80
N LYS A 43 11.27 -8.80 -0.16
CA LYS A 43 12.43 -9.46 0.45
C LYS A 43 13.45 -9.89 -0.59
N MET A 44 13.00 -10.49 -1.69
CA MET A 44 13.90 -10.89 -2.78
C MET A 44 14.65 -9.67 -3.34
N TYR A 45 13.94 -8.56 -3.55
CA TYR A 45 14.57 -7.30 -3.95
C TYR A 45 15.57 -6.79 -2.90
N ALA A 46 15.19 -6.77 -1.62
CA ALA A 46 16.02 -6.27 -0.54
C ALA A 46 17.34 -7.05 -0.41
N ASN A 47 17.32 -8.37 -0.60
CA ASN A 47 18.51 -9.22 -0.54
C ASN A 47 19.60 -8.84 -1.56
N GLU A 48 19.22 -8.20 -2.66
CA GLU A 48 20.13 -7.79 -3.73
C GLU A 48 20.37 -6.27 -3.75
N ALA A 49 19.51 -5.50 -3.09
CA ALA A 49 19.58 -4.06 -3.04
C ALA A 49 20.68 -3.56 -2.07
N PRO A 50 21.40 -2.47 -2.41
CA PRO A 50 22.36 -1.85 -1.50
C PRO A 50 21.72 -1.45 -0.17
N GLY A 51 22.34 -1.87 0.94
CA GLY A 51 21.86 -1.57 2.29
C GLY A 51 20.58 -2.31 2.68
N GLU A 52 20.28 -3.41 1.99
CA GLU A 52 19.14 -4.31 2.26
C GLU A 52 17.79 -3.59 2.24
N LYS A 53 17.70 -2.48 1.49
CA LYS A 53 16.51 -1.62 1.44
C LYS A 53 15.41 -2.30 0.65
N PHE A 54 14.18 -2.20 1.15
CA PHE A 54 12.99 -2.61 0.40
C PHE A 54 12.82 -1.73 -0.85
N PRO A 55 11.97 -2.12 -1.84
CA PRO A 55 11.74 -1.28 -3.02
C PRO A 55 11.39 0.15 -2.66
N ARG A 56 11.89 1.14 -3.41
CA ARG A 56 11.52 2.54 -3.18
C ARG A 56 10.04 2.79 -3.47
N VAL A 57 9.50 3.89 -2.96
CA VAL A 57 8.16 4.34 -3.33
C VAL A 57 8.17 4.84 -4.78
N GLN A 58 7.04 4.71 -5.46
CA GLN A 58 6.83 5.24 -6.80
C GLN A 58 6.86 6.78 -6.76
N MET A 59 8.02 7.32 -7.10
CA MET A 59 8.26 8.75 -7.30
C MET A 59 9.23 8.86 -8.47
N ARG A 60 8.71 8.63 -9.69
CA ARG A 60 9.51 8.50 -10.92
C ARG A 60 9.12 9.58 -11.92
N ASP A 61 10.15 10.17 -12.51
CA ASP A 61 10.07 10.91 -13.77
C ASP A 61 10.45 10.04 -14.98
N TYR A 62 9.87 10.33 -16.14
CA TYR A 62 10.08 9.63 -17.40
C TYR A 62 10.65 10.60 -18.44
N PRO A 63 11.95 10.96 -18.32
CA PRO A 63 12.56 11.91 -19.22
C PRO A 63 12.50 11.43 -20.67
N ASN A 64 12.30 12.36 -21.59
CA ASN A 64 12.15 12.08 -23.04
C ASN A 64 10.89 11.27 -23.41
N THR A 65 9.88 11.25 -22.54
CA THR A 65 8.56 10.69 -22.85
C THR A 65 7.46 11.73 -22.64
N ASN A 66 6.26 11.48 -23.16
CA ASN A 66 5.08 12.30 -22.87
C ASN A 66 4.35 11.87 -21.58
N ILE A 67 4.98 11.03 -20.76
CA ILE A 67 4.38 10.53 -19.52
C ILE A 67 4.63 11.57 -18.43
N LYS A 68 3.56 12.02 -17.77
CA LYS A 68 3.67 12.91 -16.62
C LYS A 68 4.42 12.21 -15.48
N PRO A 69 5.23 12.92 -14.69
CA PRO A 69 5.81 12.40 -13.46
C PRO A 69 4.75 11.75 -12.59
N GLN A 70 5.07 10.60 -12.01
CA GLN A 70 4.10 9.85 -11.21
C GLN A 70 4.59 9.70 -9.78
N PHE A 71 3.72 10.13 -8.85
CA PHE A 71 3.81 9.87 -7.43
C PHE A 71 2.68 8.92 -7.02
N SER A 72 3.01 7.89 -6.27
CA SER A 72 2.03 6.95 -5.73
C SER A 72 2.57 6.27 -4.49
N LEU A 73 1.71 6.05 -3.48
CA LEU A 73 2.03 5.23 -2.31
C LEU A 73 2.00 3.74 -2.66
N ALA A 74 2.85 3.35 -3.59
CA ALA A 74 3.07 2.02 -4.12
C ALA A 74 4.59 1.79 -4.24
N PRO A 75 5.08 0.53 -4.26
CA PRO A 75 6.47 0.30 -4.62
C PRO A 75 6.74 0.81 -6.04
N ASP A 76 7.97 1.20 -6.32
CA ASP A 76 8.43 1.46 -7.67
C ASP A 76 8.36 0.16 -8.46
N ILE A 77 7.32 0.05 -9.28
CA ILE A 77 7.01 -1.17 -10.01
C ILE A 77 8.13 -1.53 -11.00
N MET A 78 8.79 -0.56 -11.59
CA MET A 78 9.88 -0.82 -12.54
C MET A 78 11.17 -1.28 -11.85
N SER A 79 11.28 -1.10 -10.53
CA SER A 79 12.40 -1.67 -9.76
C SER A 79 12.19 -3.14 -9.41
N ILE A 80 10.94 -3.62 -9.42
CA ILE A 80 10.59 -4.99 -9.05
C ILE A 80 10.10 -5.84 -10.22
N TYR A 81 9.60 -5.23 -11.29
CA TYR A 81 9.08 -5.90 -12.49
C TYR A 81 10.07 -5.80 -13.65
N PRO A 82 10.25 -6.88 -14.45
CA PRO A 82 9.68 -8.22 -14.31
C PRO A 82 10.52 -9.16 -13.43
N GLU A 83 11.66 -8.68 -12.91
CA GLU A 83 12.70 -9.52 -12.32
C GLU A 83 12.26 -10.24 -11.05
N TYR A 84 11.59 -9.53 -10.13
CA TYR A 84 11.10 -10.08 -8.86
C TYR A 84 9.60 -10.35 -8.90
N MET A 85 8.85 -9.57 -9.68
CA MET A 85 7.40 -9.66 -9.84
C MET A 85 7.07 -10.01 -11.30
N THR A 86 6.58 -11.21 -11.55
CA THR A 86 6.24 -11.69 -12.90
C THR A 86 4.79 -11.42 -13.30
N ASP A 87 3.91 -11.20 -12.32
CA ASP A 87 2.48 -10.94 -12.53
C ASP A 87 2.05 -9.70 -11.72
N ALA A 88 1.78 -8.59 -12.40
CA ALA A 88 1.35 -7.38 -11.71
C ALA A 88 -0.13 -7.42 -11.27
N ALA A 89 -0.90 -8.46 -11.60
CA ALA A 89 -2.22 -8.67 -11.00
C ALA A 89 -2.14 -8.83 -9.47
N VAL A 90 -0.96 -9.16 -8.93
CA VAL A 90 -0.69 -9.19 -7.49
C VAL A 90 -0.89 -7.83 -6.82
N LEU A 91 -0.74 -6.72 -7.56
CA LEU A 91 -0.91 -5.36 -7.03
C LEU A 91 -2.37 -4.97 -6.83
N VAL A 92 -3.32 -5.78 -7.30
CA VAL A 92 -4.75 -5.48 -7.25
C VAL A 92 -5.47 -6.43 -6.30
N CYS A 93 -6.31 -5.90 -5.44
CA CYS A 93 -7.19 -6.69 -4.58
C CYS A 93 -8.49 -7.01 -5.32
N PRO A 94 -8.89 -8.28 -5.51
CA PRO A 94 -10.15 -8.61 -6.18
C PRO A 94 -11.42 -8.09 -5.47
N SER A 95 -11.32 -7.77 -4.18
CA SER A 95 -12.39 -7.12 -3.41
C SER A 95 -12.37 -5.58 -3.52
N ASP A 96 -11.45 -5.00 -4.28
CA ASP A 96 -11.43 -3.56 -4.56
C ASP A 96 -12.43 -3.22 -5.66
N VAL A 97 -13.47 -2.47 -5.30
CA VAL A 97 -14.52 -2.05 -6.23
C VAL A 97 -14.06 -0.95 -7.19
N HIS A 98 -13.01 -0.21 -6.84
CA HIS A 98 -12.50 0.91 -7.62
C HIS A 98 -11.46 0.49 -8.64
N ASN A 99 -10.93 -0.74 -8.54
CA ASN A 99 -9.84 -1.23 -9.39
C ASN A 99 -10.25 -2.44 -10.25
N GLN A 100 -11.54 -2.57 -10.55
CA GLN A 100 -12.11 -3.73 -11.26
C GLN A 100 -11.73 -3.84 -12.74
N VAL A 101 -11.21 -2.78 -13.35
CA VAL A 101 -10.74 -2.79 -14.75
C VAL A 101 -9.62 -3.82 -14.95
N PHE A 102 -8.76 -4.00 -13.94
CA PHE A 102 -7.63 -4.93 -13.96
C PHE A 102 -8.04 -6.39 -13.76
N TYR A 103 -9.05 -6.61 -12.92
CA TYR A 103 -9.50 -7.96 -12.56
C TYR A 103 -10.35 -8.63 -13.66
N LYS A 104 -10.90 -7.86 -14.60
CA LYS A 104 -11.68 -8.39 -15.74
C LYS A 104 -10.83 -9.06 -16.83
N GLY A 105 -9.52 -9.26 -16.60
CA GLY A 105 -8.67 -10.16 -17.41
C GLY A 105 -7.98 -9.51 -18.61
N ASP A 106 -7.95 -8.18 -18.69
CA ASP A 106 -7.41 -7.42 -19.84
C ASP A 106 -6.04 -6.74 -19.53
N CYS A 107 -5.19 -7.38 -18.71
CA CYS A 107 -3.78 -6.97 -18.56
C CYS A 107 -2.89 -7.76 -19.51
N LEU A 108 -2.48 -7.13 -20.62
CA LEU A 108 -1.42 -7.64 -21.47
C LEU A 108 -0.21 -6.73 -21.31
N PHE A 109 0.72 -7.14 -20.43
CA PHE A 109 2.08 -6.60 -20.32
C PHE A 109 2.79 -6.76 -21.66
N SER A 110 2.61 -5.82 -22.59
CA SER A 110 3.00 -6.02 -23.99
C SER A 110 4.48 -5.71 -24.29
N SER A 111 5.39 -5.72 -23.30
CA SER A 111 6.80 -5.53 -23.59
C SER A 111 7.70 -6.57 -22.92
N PRO A 112 8.40 -7.40 -23.72
CA PRO A 112 9.51 -8.24 -23.27
C PRO A 112 10.67 -7.45 -22.64
N SER A 113 10.73 -6.13 -22.82
CA SER A 113 11.82 -5.28 -22.33
C SER A 113 11.57 -4.64 -20.95
N GLY A 114 10.36 -4.78 -20.39
CA GLY A 114 10.00 -4.18 -19.09
C GLY A 114 9.89 -2.64 -19.09
N LYS A 115 10.13 -1.94 -20.22
CA LYS A 115 10.20 -0.46 -20.27
C LYS A 115 8.85 0.27 -20.37
N GLU A 116 7.77 -0.40 -20.75
CA GLU A 116 6.43 0.19 -20.88
C GLU A 116 5.35 -0.76 -20.35
N MET A 117 4.51 -0.29 -19.42
CA MET A 117 3.34 -1.02 -18.94
C MET A 117 2.09 -0.46 -19.60
N LYS A 118 1.23 -1.34 -20.14
CA LYS A 118 -0.02 -0.96 -20.81
C LYS A 118 -1.17 -1.76 -20.24
N ALA A 119 -2.31 -1.10 -20.04
CA ALA A 119 -3.55 -1.70 -19.58
C ALA A 119 -4.63 -1.52 -20.66
N LYS A 120 -5.43 -2.55 -20.93
CA LYS A 120 -6.58 -2.44 -21.82
C LYS A 120 -7.79 -2.00 -21.02
N TYR A 121 -8.44 -0.93 -21.49
CA TYR A 121 -9.64 -0.40 -20.88
C TYR A 121 -10.86 -0.91 -21.66
N PRO A 122 -11.71 -1.78 -21.06
CA PRO A 122 -12.83 -2.41 -21.78
C PRO A 122 -13.83 -1.40 -22.35
N GLU A 123 -14.02 -0.27 -21.64
CA GLU A 123 -14.93 0.82 -22.00
C GLU A 123 -14.59 1.47 -23.36
N ILE A 124 -13.28 1.55 -23.68
CA ILE A 124 -12.78 2.25 -24.87
C ILE A 124 -12.09 1.30 -25.88
N GLY A 125 -11.93 0.02 -25.54
CA GLY A 125 -11.31 -0.99 -26.41
C GLY A 125 -9.83 -0.74 -26.74
N ALA A 126 -9.15 0.15 -26.02
CA ALA A 126 -7.79 0.59 -26.30
C ALA A 126 -6.80 0.20 -25.19
N TYR A 127 -5.53 0.01 -25.57
CA TYR A 127 -4.41 -0.07 -24.65
C TYR A 127 -3.90 1.34 -24.36
N VAL A 128 -3.87 1.73 -23.09
CA VAL A 128 -3.24 2.96 -22.65
C VAL A 128 -2.09 2.63 -21.71
N TYR A 129 -1.15 3.57 -21.57
CA TYR A 129 -0.09 3.45 -20.58
C TYR A 129 -0.69 3.23 -19.21
N TRP A 130 -0.21 2.22 -18.49
CA TRP A 130 -0.69 1.91 -17.17
C TRP A 130 -0.19 2.99 -16.20
N PRO A 131 -1.09 3.78 -15.59
CA PRO A 131 -0.64 4.75 -14.62
C PRO A 131 -0.31 3.99 -13.33
N PHE A 132 0.96 4.05 -12.92
CA PHE A 132 1.47 3.36 -11.73
C PHE A 132 0.75 3.76 -10.45
N GLU A 133 0.06 4.90 -10.46
CA GLU A 133 -0.87 5.32 -9.41
C GLU A 133 -1.90 4.24 -9.05
N GLN A 134 -2.30 3.41 -10.01
CA GLN A 134 -3.26 2.33 -9.82
C GLN A 134 -2.75 1.20 -8.92
N ALA A 135 -1.43 1.05 -8.78
CA ALA A 135 -0.83 0.13 -7.82
C ALA A 135 -1.20 0.50 -6.37
N ALA A 136 -1.42 1.79 -6.07
CA ALA A 136 -1.78 2.24 -4.73
C ALA A 136 -3.29 2.18 -4.42
N HIS A 137 -4.14 1.81 -5.38
CA HIS A 137 -5.60 1.83 -5.17
C HIS A 137 -6.03 0.76 -4.16
N SER A 138 -5.53 -0.45 -4.34
CA SER A 138 -5.88 -1.59 -3.49
C SER A 138 -5.05 -1.65 -2.22
N TYR A 139 -3.80 -1.18 -2.29
CA TYR A 139 -2.74 -1.44 -1.33
C TYR A 139 -1.83 -0.23 -1.21
N LEU A 140 -1.60 0.27 0.01
CA LEU A 140 -0.68 1.37 0.26
C LEU A 140 0.68 0.83 0.71
N TYR A 141 1.74 1.24 0.02
CA TYR A 141 3.12 0.99 0.40
C TYR A 141 3.80 2.33 0.68
N PHE A 142 4.26 2.49 1.92
CA PHE A 142 5.00 3.67 2.32
C PHE A 142 6.49 3.49 2.21
N GLY A 143 7.06 2.31 2.49
CA GLY A 143 8.52 2.14 2.46
C GLY A 143 9.30 2.72 3.65
N TRP A 144 8.65 3.27 4.68
CA TRP A 144 9.30 3.63 5.94
C TRP A 144 8.64 2.97 7.14
N VAL A 145 9.35 2.95 8.26
CA VAL A 145 8.83 2.49 9.54
C VAL A 145 8.15 3.65 10.24
N TYR A 146 6.87 3.49 10.51
CA TYR A 146 6.09 4.42 11.31
C TYR A 146 5.64 3.70 12.58
N ASP A 147 5.75 4.37 13.72
CA ASP A 147 5.41 3.86 15.04
C ASP A 147 4.51 4.82 15.83
N LYS A 148 4.17 6.00 15.26
CA LYS A 148 3.30 7.01 15.86
C LYS A 148 2.04 7.19 15.00
N PHE A 149 1.06 6.30 15.20
CA PHE A 149 -0.24 6.33 14.49
C PHE A 149 -1.42 6.69 15.40
N GLU A 150 -1.18 6.89 16.69
CA GLU A 150 -2.21 7.29 17.64
C GLU A 150 -2.49 8.79 17.48
N ASP A 151 -3.73 9.19 17.76
CA ASP A 151 -4.11 10.60 17.70
C ASP A 151 -3.31 11.39 18.75
N HIS A 152 -2.63 12.44 18.30
CA HIS A 152 -1.86 13.34 19.14
C HIS A 152 -2.47 14.75 19.14
N GLU A 153 -2.37 15.45 20.27
CA GLU A 153 -2.81 16.85 20.37
C GLU A 153 -2.09 17.77 19.37
N GLU A 154 -0.88 17.37 18.95
CA GLU A 154 -0.05 18.09 17.98
C GLU A 154 -0.33 17.70 16.52
N ASP A 155 -1.31 16.83 16.25
CA ASP A 155 -1.62 16.41 14.88
C ASP A 155 -2.12 17.59 14.04
N PRO A 156 -1.48 17.86 12.88
CA PRO A 156 -1.84 19.00 12.05
C PRO A 156 -3.14 18.76 11.29
N ASP A 157 -3.92 19.83 11.12
CA ASP A 157 -5.02 19.87 10.15
C ASP A 157 -4.45 19.86 8.73
N ILE A 158 -4.80 18.82 7.97
CA ILE A 158 -4.31 18.60 6.61
C ILE A 158 -5.25 19.17 5.53
N SER A 159 -6.42 19.68 5.89
CA SER A 159 -7.40 20.20 4.93
C SER A 159 -6.81 21.31 4.04
N GLY A 160 -6.13 22.29 4.63
CA GLY A 160 -5.52 23.38 3.87
C GLY A 160 -4.38 22.94 2.94
N VAL A 161 -3.60 21.92 3.34
CA VAL A 161 -2.53 21.36 2.49
C VAL A 161 -3.11 20.49 1.37
N ALA A 162 -4.17 19.73 1.66
CA ALA A 162 -4.86 18.92 0.67
C ALA A 162 -5.53 19.78 -0.40
N ASP A 163 -6.15 20.90 -0.01
CA ASP A 163 -6.76 21.85 -0.94
C ASP A 163 -5.72 22.44 -1.92
N LEU A 164 -4.50 22.75 -1.44
CA LEU A 164 -3.39 23.20 -2.29
C LEU A 164 -3.01 22.15 -3.36
N MET A 165 -3.20 20.87 -3.05
CA MET A 165 -2.96 19.74 -3.97
C MET A 165 -4.20 19.34 -4.77
N GLY A 166 -5.29 20.12 -4.70
CA GLY A 166 -6.54 19.85 -5.43
C GLY A 166 -7.38 18.72 -4.84
N VAL A 167 -7.18 18.40 -3.56
CA VAL A 167 -7.95 17.40 -2.81
C VAL A 167 -8.79 18.09 -1.74
N GLU A 168 -10.10 18.18 -1.97
CA GLU A 168 -11.02 18.75 -0.98
C GLU A 168 -11.20 17.80 0.20
N LEU A 169 -10.83 18.26 1.40
CA LEU A 169 -11.07 17.56 2.68
C LEU A 169 -11.96 18.41 3.59
N GLU A 170 -12.70 17.75 4.48
CA GLU A 170 -13.48 18.47 5.49
C GLU A 170 -12.53 19.23 6.44
N PRO A 171 -12.82 20.50 6.79
CA PRO A 171 -12.02 21.25 7.77
C PRO A 171 -11.89 20.51 9.10
N GLY A 172 -10.71 20.54 9.71
CA GLY A 172 -10.41 19.76 10.92
C GLY A 172 -10.03 18.30 10.65
N THR A 173 -9.84 17.90 9.38
CA THR A 173 -9.28 16.57 9.07
C THR A 173 -7.81 16.56 9.48
N THR A 174 -7.45 15.78 10.51
CA THR A 174 -6.08 15.65 10.97
C THR A 174 -5.37 14.42 10.37
N ALA A 175 -4.04 14.42 10.40
CA ALA A 175 -3.23 13.25 10.09
C ALA A 175 -2.12 13.08 11.15
N PRO A 176 -1.64 11.84 11.39
CA PRO A 176 -0.56 11.61 12.35
C PRO A 176 0.66 12.47 12.02
N LYS A 177 1.11 13.26 13.01
CA LYS A 177 2.20 14.23 12.83
C LYS A 177 3.49 13.60 12.30
N GLN A 178 3.85 12.40 12.71
CA GLN A 178 5.03 11.68 12.20
C GLN A 178 4.95 11.47 10.68
N ILE A 179 3.79 11.10 10.15
CA ILE A 179 3.59 10.88 8.71
C ILE A 179 3.59 12.22 7.99
N PHE A 180 2.90 13.21 8.54
CA PHE A 180 2.81 14.54 7.95
C PHE A 180 4.18 15.22 7.85
N ASP A 181 4.93 15.31 8.95
CA ASP A 181 6.27 15.89 9.00
C ASP A 181 7.21 15.19 8.02
N HIS A 182 7.10 13.86 7.90
CA HIS A 182 7.96 13.10 7.00
C HIS A 182 7.62 13.33 5.51
N TRP A 183 6.33 13.34 5.16
CA TRP A 183 5.90 13.41 3.75
C TRP A 183 5.78 14.84 3.21
N LEU A 184 5.46 15.82 4.04
CA LEU A 184 5.24 17.20 3.57
C LEU A 184 6.45 17.75 2.79
N PRO A 185 7.71 17.64 3.27
CA PRO A 185 8.86 18.13 2.51
C PRO A 185 9.04 17.40 1.17
N LYS A 186 8.79 16.08 1.14
CA LYS A 186 8.91 15.25 -0.07
C LYS A 186 7.86 15.62 -1.12
N LEU A 187 6.61 15.83 -0.69
CA LEU A 187 5.50 16.24 -1.54
C LEU A 187 5.67 17.68 -2.04
N MET A 188 6.10 18.59 -1.16
CA MET A 188 6.37 19.98 -1.52
C MET A 188 7.53 20.08 -2.50
N ALA A 189 8.60 19.32 -2.29
CA ALA A 189 9.68 19.22 -3.27
C ALA A 189 9.13 18.74 -4.61
N TRP A 190 8.46 17.59 -4.64
CA TRP A 190 7.82 17.05 -5.86
C TRP A 190 6.92 18.07 -6.58
N TYR A 191 6.12 18.83 -5.84
CA TYR A 191 5.21 19.83 -6.40
C TYR A 191 5.93 21.05 -6.96
N VAL A 192 6.92 21.59 -6.25
CA VAL A 192 7.60 22.86 -6.59
C VAL A 192 8.63 22.69 -7.71
N THR A 193 9.37 21.59 -7.72
CA THR A 193 10.50 21.41 -8.65
C THR A 193 10.11 20.75 -9.97
N GLY A 194 8.87 20.27 -10.11
CA GLY A 194 8.40 19.60 -11.31
C GLY A 194 8.98 18.18 -11.49
N PRO A 195 9.13 17.67 -12.73
CA PRO A 195 9.63 16.32 -13.04
C PRO A 195 11.05 16.11 -12.51
N MET A 196 11.21 15.84 -11.23
CA MET A 196 12.50 15.49 -10.67
C MET A 196 12.74 14.01 -10.81
N THR A 197 13.91 13.68 -11.35
CA THR A 197 14.50 12.37 -11.16
C THR A 197 14.75 12.17 -9.67
N TYR A 198 14.65 10.92 -9.23
CA TYR A 198 14.97 10.47 -7.88
C TYR A 198 16.29 11.02 -7.32
N GLU A 199 17.24 11.35 -8.20
CA GLU A 199 18.56 11.91 -7.89
C GLU A 199 18.51 13.27 -7.18
N ALA A 200 17.46 14.07 -7.36
CA ALA A 200 17.42 15.43 -6.83
C ALA A 200 16.84 15.53 -5.40
N VAL A 201 16.12 14.52 -4.95
CA VAL A 201 15.36 14.55 -3.66
C VAL A 201 15.68 13.39 -2.74
N GLU A 202 16.46 12.40 -3.20
CA GLU A 202 16.74 11.14 -2.50
C GLU A 202 15.50 10.64 -1.75
N PRO A 203 14.36 10.45 -2.44
CA PRO A 203 13.10 10.24 -1.75
C PRO A 203 13.04 8.90 -1.03
N ASP A 204 14.09 8.08 -1.06
CA ASP A 204 14.29 6.86 -0.29
C ASP A 204 15.25 6.97 0.90
N ALA A 205 15.77 8.17 1.20
CA ALA A 205 16.56 8.42 2.38
C ALA A 205 15.72 8.25 3.66
N ASP A 206 16.40 8.09 4.80
CA ASP A 206 15.76 8.22 6.11
C ASP A 206 15.15 9.63 6.22
N GLY A 207 13.99 9.72 6.85
CA GLY A 207 13.23 10.96 6.98
C GLY A 207 13.56 11.70 8.27
N GLU A 208 13.71 13.02 8.20
CA GLU A 208 13.74 13.87 9.39
C GLU A 208 12.33 14.35 9.73
N VAL A 209 11.98 14.31 11.02
CA VAL A 209 10.70 14.77 11.57
C VAL A 209 10.94 15.57 12.84
N SER A 210 9.89 16.20 13.39
CA SER A 210 10.00 16.93 14.65
C SER A 210 10.54 16.05 15.78
N GLU A 211 11.20 16.66 16.77
CA GLU A 211 11.67 15.96 17.96
C GLU A 211 10.55 15.15 18.61
N ASN A 212 10.86 13.95 19.09
CA ASN A 212 9.93 12.96 19.66
C ASN A 212 8.96 12.28 18.67
N PHE A 213 8.90 12.72 17.42
CA PHE A 213 8.07 12.10 16.38
C PHE A 213 8.86 11.14 15.48
N GLY A 214 10.17 11.00 15.65
CA GLY A 214 10.95 9.94 15.01
C GLY A 214 10.70 8.57 15.65
N ASN A 215 11.19 7.52 15.00
CA ASN A 215 11.13 6.18 15.54
C ASN A 215 11.85 6.11 16.90
N GLY A 216 11.25 5.40 17.86
CA GLY A 216 11.81 5.29 19.20
C GLY A 216 11.87 6.64 19.95
N SER A 217 10.96 7.56 19.63
CA SER A 217 10.93 8.94 20.16
C SER A 217 12.17 9.78 19.81
N GLY A 218 12.84 9.44 18.71
CA GLY A 218 13.90 10.27 18.12
C GLY A 218 13.34 11.38 17.22
N ASN A 219 14.12 11.75 16.21
CA ASN A 219 13.76 12.70 15.15
C ASN A 219 13.92 12.12 13.74
N ILE A 220 14.19 10.80 13.64
CA ILE A 220 14.42 10.10 12.37
C ILE A 220 13.33 9.05 12.14
N VAL A 221 12.77 9.03 10.94
CA VAL A 221 11.92 7.97 10.39
C VAL A 221 12.77 7.10 9.48
N TYR A 222 13.00 5.86 9.88
CA TYR A 222 13.90 4.96 9.17
C TYR A 222 13.26 4.36 7.92
N ARG A 223 14.06 4.30 6.86
CA ARG A 223 13.73 3.58 5.63
C ARG A 223 13.59 2.09 5.91
N LEU A 224 12.56 1.49 5.32
CA LEU A 224 12.33 0.05 5.42
C LEU A 224 13.48 -0.73 4.76
N ARG A 225 14.16 -1.55 5.54
CA ARG A 225 15.27 -2.43 5.14
C ARG A 225 15.18 -3.75 5.92
N GLU A 226 15.83 -4.79 5.43
CA GLU A 226 15.86 -6.06 6.17
C GLU A 226 16.41 -5.86 7.60
N GLY A 227 15.77 -6.49 8.58
CA GLY A 227 16.17 -6.38 9.98
C GLY A 227 15.67 -5.14 10.71
N VAL A 228 15.08 -4.16 10.02
CA VAL A 228 14.54 -2.93 10.66
C VAL A 228 13.29 -3.23 11.50
N GLU A 229 12.55 -4.31 11.20
CA GLU A 229 11.39 -4.74 11.98
C GLU A 229 11.74 -5.08 13.43
N ARG A 230 13.02 -5.29 13.75
CA ARG A 230 13.49 -5.45 15.14
C ARG A 230 13.23 -4.22 16.00
N PHE A 231 13.16 -3.03 15.42
CA PHE A 231 12.75 -1.81 16.14
C PHE A 231 11.27 -1.83 16.55
N MET A 232 10.45 -2.64 15.88
CA MET A 232 9.03 -2.83 16.24
C MET A 232 8.82 -3.97 17.25
N ILE A 233 9.87 -4.69 17.66
CA ILE A 233 9.78 -5.75 18.68
C ILE A 233 9.84 -5.09 20.05
N THR A 234 8.68 -4.89 20.68
CA THR A 234 8.56 -4.25 22.00
C THR A 234 8.87 -5.19 23.17
N ASP A 235 8.96 -6.51 22.95
CA ASP A 235 9.26 -7.50 23.99
C ASP A 235 10.58 -8.24 23.70
N ILE A 236 11.69 -7.69 24.21
CA ILE A 236 13.04 -8.27 24.10
C ILE A 236 13.25 -9.53 24.94
N ASN A 237 12.37 -9.77 25.93
CA ASN A 237 12.48 -10.88 26.87
C ASN A 237 11.74 -12.14 26.40
N ASN A 238 11.03 -12.07 25.27
CA ASN A 238 10.42 -13.22 24.64
C ASN A 238 11.35 -13.82 23.57
N PRO A 239 12.04 -14.95 23.84
CA PRO A 239 12.92 -15.60 22.87
C PRO A 239 12.19 -16.12 21.62
N GLY A 240 10.85 -16.16 21.61
CA GLY A 240 10.04 -16.41 20.41
C GLY A 240 9.84 -15.19 19.52
N ALA A 241 10.00 -13.96 20.05
CA ALA A 241 9.84 -12.73 19.28
C ALA A 241 11.03 -12.49 18.33
N SER A 242 12.25 -12.86 18.74
CA SER A 242 13.43 -12.83 17.88
C SER A 242 13.38 -13.88 16.75
N ALA A 243 12.74 -15.04 16.99
CA ALA A 243 12.51 -16.07 15.96
C ALA A 243 11.41 -15.69 14.95
N GLN A 244 10.53 -14.73 15.27
CA GLN A 244 9.55 -14.15 14.34
C GLN A 244 10.14 -13.05 13.45
N GLY A 245 11.41 -12.70 13.63
CA GLY A 245 12.13 -11.70 12.84
C GLY A 245 12.27 -12.02 11.34
N GLN A 246 11.94 -13.24 10.89
CA GLN A 246 11.79 -13.53 9.46
C GLN A 246 10.42 -13.07 8.91
N SER A 247 10.08 -11.82 9.21
CA SER A 247 9.15 -10.92 8.53
C SER A 247 7.80 -11.52 8.09
N ASN A 248 6.85 -11.49 9.04
CA ASN A 248 5.40 -11.42 8.76
C ASN A 248 4.86 -9.97 8.77
N CYS A 249 5.73 -8.97 8.95
CA CYS A 249 5.36 -7.56 8.89
C CYS A 249 4.97 -7.21 7.46
N VAL A 250 3.66 -7.00 7.25
CA VAL A 250 3.15 -6.60 5.94
C VAL A 250 3.47 -5.13 5.74
N ALA A 251 4.42 -4.83 4.86
CA ALA A 251 4.84 -3.47 4.45
C ALA A 251 3.75 -2.71 3.66
N THR A 252 2.56 -3.30 3.55
CA THR A 252 1.52 -2.87 2.64
C THR A 252 0.15 -3.02 3.30
N THR A 253 -0.61 -1.93 3.40
CA THR A 253 -1.93 -1.94 4.05
C THR A 253 -3.04 -1.87 3.00
N ARG A 254 -4.14 -2.62 3.19
CA ARG A 254 -5.31 -2.49 2.32
C ARG A 254 -6.00 -1.16 2.63
N ARG A 255 -6.36 -0.38 1.61
CA ARG A 255 -7.10 0.87 1.78
C ARG A 255 -8.53 0.59 2.30
N PRO A 256 -8.96 1.16 3.45
CA PRO A 256 -10.37 1.14 3.85
C PRO A 256 -11.18 2.13 3.00
N GLY A 257 -12.43 1.80 2.71
CA GLY A 257 -13.29 2.63 1.85
C GLY A 257 -13.68 3.99 2.46
N LYS A 258 -13.77 5.00 1.58
CA LYS A 258 -14.41 6.34 1.72
C LYS A 258 -14.07 7.26 2.90
N ARG A 259 -13.09 6.99 3.74
CA ARG A 259 -12.50 8.03 4.62
C ARG A 259 -10.99 7.94 4.58
N LEU A 260 -10.34 9.03 4.19
CA LEU A 260 -8.89 9.22 4.39
C LEU A 260 -8.51 9.26 5.90
N ALA A 261 -9.49 9.30 6.82
CA ALA A 261 -9.31 9.43 8.26
C ALA A 261 -9.08 8.09 9.01
N SER A 262 -8.29 7.18 8.43
CA SER A 262 -7.86 5.96 9.12
C SER A 262 -6.60 5.42 8.45
N ILE A 263 -5.49 6.16 8.58
CA ILE A 263 -4.15 5.57 8.45
C ILE A 263 -3.91 4.74 9.72
N THR A 264 -4.73 3.71 9.93
CA THR A 264 -4.79 2.96 11.19
C THR A 264 -4.58 1.49 10.89
N ALA A 265 -3.39 1.02 11.25
CA ALA A 265 -3.22 -0.09 12.19
C ALA A 265 -4.06 -1.37 11.99
N ALA A 266 -4.33 -1.82 10.76
CA ALA A 266 -5.09 -3.07 10.57
C ALA A 266 -4.23 -4.35 10.47
N ASN A 267 -2.90 -4.28 10.37
CA ASN A 267 -2.06 -5.50 10.26
C ASN A 267 -0.85 -5.58 11.22
N ALA A 268 -0.55 -4.54 12.01
CA ALA A 268 0.37 -4.68 13.15
C ALA A 268 -0.32 -5.33 14.36
N ALA A 269 -1.63 -5.09 14.56
CA ALA A 269 -2.39 -5.64 15.67
C ALA A 269 -2.54 -7.18 15.66
N ASN A 270 -2.41 -7.83 14.50
CA ASN A 270 -2.48 -9.31 14.40
C ASN A 270 -1.15 -10.02 14.71
N CYS A 271 -0.03 -9.30 14.82
CA CYS A 271 1.17 -9.84 15.46
C CYS A 271 1.12 -9.67 16.99
N ALA A 272 0.46 -8.63 17.50
CA ALA A 272 0.32 -8.39 18.94
C ALA A 272 -0.83 -9.20 19.61
N SER A 273 -1.93 -9.48 18.92
CA SER A 273 -3.14 -10.05 19.55
C SER A 273 -3.16 -11.58 19.68
N LYS A 274 -2.19 -12.32 19.13
CA LYS A 274 -2.17 -13.79 19.22
C LYS A 274 -1.66 -14.34 20.56
N ASN A 275 -1.27 -13.51 21.52
CA ASN A 275 -0.68 -13.95 22.78
C ASN A 275 -1.47 -13.62 24.05
N SER A 276 -2.69 -13.10 23.98
CA SER A 276 -3.57 -13.02 25.16
C SER A 276 -4.51 -14.23 25.26
N LYS A 277 -3.98 -15.37 25.71
CA LYS A 277 -4.83 -16.36 26.37
C LYS A 277 -5.22 -15.79 27.74
N PRO A 278 -6.52 -15.74 28.11
CA PRO A 278 -6.89 -15.55 29.50
C PRO A 278 -6.63 -16.87 30.25
N GLU A 279 -5.61 -16.89 31.09
CA GLU A 279 -5.50 -17.90 32.15
C GLU A 279 -6.65 -17.69 33.14
N LYS A 280 -7.44 -18.74 33.34
CA LYS A 280 -8.14 -19.06 34.58
C LYS A 280 -7.72 -20.45 35.00
#